data_AF-H5UV13-F1
#
_entry.id   AF-H5UV13-F1
#
_cell.length_a   1.000
_cell.length_b   1.000
_cell.length_c   1.000
_cell.angle_alpha   90.00
_cell.angle_beta   90.00
_cell.angle_gamma   90.00
#
_symmetry.space_group_name_H-M   'P 1'
#
loop_
_entity.id
_entity.type
_entity.pdbx_description
1 polymer ?
#
loop_
_entity_poly.entity_id
_entity_poly.type
_entity_poly.pdbx_seq_one_letter_code
_entity_poly.pdbx_strand_id
1 'polypeptide(L)'
;MTESVPAPTRERGESGVRQVQARVVATRREGAYQYMTFAASGVPGLARPGQFVALTVGGDTSSLLLRRSFSIHAASPASEEGEEDILDLVIAPHAPGTEWITSREVGDVVDLVGPLGRPFPIPREKVSCVLVGGGYGSAALFMLAMALRDRGCHVELVLGAATTDKLFGTYKADRYADAVTITTDDGSEGTKGWVSDVLPEVIERSQAAVVYACGPMAMLESVGRVAAEAGAVSQLAVEEAMACGVGVCMTCVMPVVGNDGLTRMVRSCVEGPVFRGDRLRWDAISGGRCVVPDDAVGAPVPQIPSTPVPGAEEADLAAQTRTAPTDLPQGSPDGPPETAVPDPYAAGTPGETWAGEVTGAPEVDATPGADTTTKGGR
;
A
#
# COMPACT_ATOMS: atom_id res chain seq x y z
N MET A 1 -24.21 -45.04 17.23
CA MET A 1 -23.18 -44.25 17.93
C MET A 1 -22.20 -43.80 16.88
N THR A 2 -22.43 -42.62 16.31
CA THR A 2 -21.59 -42.04 15.26
C THR A 2 -20.57 -41.13 15.94
N GLU A 3 -19.31 -41.55 15.95
CA GLU A 3 -18.18 -40.74 16.40
C GLU A 3 -18.12 -39.44 15.59
N SER A 4 -18.16 -38.32 16.30
CA SER A 4 -17.93 -36.99 15.74
C SER A 4 -16.45 -36.85 15.41
N VAL A 5 -16.11 -36.74 14.13
CA VAL A 5 -14.79 -36.29 13.69
C VAL A 5 -14.60 -34.84 14.16
N PRO A 6 -13.58 -34.52 14.98
CA PRO A 6 -13.36 -33.16 15.42
C PRO A 6 -12.90 -32.29 14.25
N ALA A 7 -13.48 -31.10 14.13
CA ALA A 7 -13.10 -30.11 13.13
C ALA A 7 -11.60 -29.73 13.31
N PRO A 8 -10.86 -29.49 12.21
CA PRO A 8 -9.46 -29.11 12.28
C PRO A 8 -9.31 -27.82 13.08
N THR A 9 -8.57 -27.90 14.17
CA THR A 9 -8.22 -26.74 14.99
C THR A 9 -7.30 -25.87 14.13
N ARG A 10 -7.79 -24.72 13.65
CA ARG A 10 -6.92 -23.68 13.06
C ARG A 10 -5.95 -23.24 14.16
N GLU A 11 -4.72 -23.75 14.13
CA GLU A 11 -3.62 -23.17 14.90
C GLU A 11 -3.51 -21.70 14.49
N ARG A 12 -3.90 -20.78 15.37
CA ARG A 12 -3.50 -19.38 15.23
C ARG A 12 -1.99 -19.37 15.45
N GLY A 13 -1.22 -19.40 14.37
CA GLY A 13 0.20 -19.07 14.43
C GLY A 13 0.36 -17.78 15.24
N GLU A 14 1.29 -17.78 16.19
CA GLU A 14 1.56 -16.63 17.06
C GLU A 14 1.56 -15.36 16.21
N SER A 15 0.61 -14.46 16.45
CA SER A 15 0.55 -13.22 15.68
C SER A 15 1.87 -12.49 15.90
N GLY A 16 2.64 -12.26 14.84
CA GLY A 16 3.89 -11.48 14.86
C GLY A 16 3.70 -10.00 15.23
N VAL A 17 2.53 -9.61 15.74
CA VAL A 17 2.21 -8.29 16.25
C VAL A 17 2.62 -8.22 17.72
N ARG A 18 3.17 -7.08 18.13
CA ARG A 18 3.51 -6.77 19.52
C ARG A 18 2.85 -5.46 19.92
N GLN A 19 2.46 -5.36 21.18
CA GLN A 19 2.11 -4.10 21.82
C GLN A 19 3.20 -3.79 22.85
N VAL A 20 3.81 -2.63 22.72
CA VAL A 20 4.98 -2.24 23.52
C VAL A 20 4.88 -0.80 23.98
N GLN A 21 5.55 -0.51 25.09
CA GLN A 21 5.85 0.84 25.54
C GLN A 21 7.10 1.31 24.79
N ALA A 22 6.90 2.09 23.73
CA ALA A 22 7.97 2.57 22.88
C ALA A 22 8.50 3.91 23.42
N ARG A 23 9.81 3.97 23.71
CA ARG A 23 10.45 5.18 24.23
C ARG A 23 11.03 6.00 23.09
N VAL A 24 10.75 7.31 23.08
CA VAL A 24 11.37 8.25 22.13
C VAL A 24 12.86 8.35 22.45
N VAL A 25 13.71 7.98 21.50
CA VAL A 25 15.18 8.07 21.65
C VAL A 25 15.78 9.24 20.89
N ALA A 26 15.15 9.66 19.80
CA ALA A 26 15.55 10.83 19.05
C ALA A 26 14.35 11.46 18.34
N THR A 27 14.42 12.78 18.17
CA THR A 27 13.43 13.54 17.43
C THR A 27 14.12 14.70 16.71
N ARG A 28 13.81 14.91 15.43
CA ARG A 28 14.33 16.04 14.66
C ARG A 28 13.33 16.48 13.60
N ARG A 29 13.37 17.76 13.27
CA ARG A 29 12.59 18.32 12.17
C ARG A 29 13.29 18.05 10.84
N GLU A 30 12.52 17.68 9.83
CA GLU A 30 12.98 17.42 8.47
C GLU A 30 11.96 18.02 7.48
N GLY A 31 12.22 19.25 7.03
CA GLY A 31 11.27 20.03 6.24
C GLY A 31 9.95 20.30 7.00
N ALA A 32 8.85 19.86 6.39
CA ALA A 32 7.49 19.89 6.93
C ALA A 32 7.18 18.72 7.88
N TYR A 33 8.13 17.81 8.12
CA TYR A 33 7.93 16.58 8.88
C TYR A 33 8.77 16.54 10.16
N GLN A 34 8.35 15.67 11.08
CA GLN A 34 9.15 15.25 12.23
C GLN A 34 9.62 13.82 12.01
N TYR A 35 10.93 13.63 12.05
CA TYR A 35 11.54 12.30 12.09
C TYR A 35 11.73 11.90 13.54
N MET A 36 11.13 10.78 13.93
CA MET A 36 11.14 10.29 15.30
C MET A 36 11.65 8.85 15.35
N THR A 37 12.58 8.62 16.26
CA THR A 37 13.19 7.31 16.52
C THR A 37 12.68 6.80 17.86
N PHE A 38 12.26 5.54 17.88
CA PHE A 38 11.69 4.87 19.03
C PHE A 38 12.49 3.60 19.36
N ALA A 39 12.77 3.38 20.65
CA ALA A 39 13.15 2.06 21.15
C ALA A 39 11.85 1.24 21.35
N ALA A 40 11.66 0.20 20.55
CA ALA A 40 10.43 -0.58 20.47
C ALA A 40 10.73 -2.09 20.45
N SER A 41 10.89 -2.67 21.63
CA SER A 41 11.34 -4.06 21.79
C SER A 41 10.52 -5.08 20.98
N GLY A 42 11.20 -5.94 20.22
CA GLY A 42 10.62 -7.04 19.45
C GLY A 42 9.83 -6.62 18.20
N VAL A 43 9.61 -5.33 17.95
CA VAL A 43 8.89 -4.86 16.75
C VAL A 43 9.80 -4.85 15.51
N PRO A 44 11.01 -4.25 15.53
CA PRO A 44 11.89 -4.15 14.37
C PRO A 44 12.27 -5.49 13.73
N GLY A 45 12.55 -6.53 14.52
CA GLY A 45 12.91 -7.85 13.98
C GLY A 45 11.79 -8.53 13.17
N LEU A 46 10.54 -8.16 13.45
CA LEU A 46 9.35 -8.68 12.77
C LEU A 46 8.91 -7.80 11.59
N ALA A 47 9.33 -6.53 11.56
CA ALA A 47 8.92 -5.57 10.57
C ALA A 47 9.45 -5.92 9.17
N ARG A 48 8.63 -5.63 8.16
CA ARG A 48 8.94 -5.77 6.74
C ARG A 48 8.51 -4.50 5.98
N PRO A 49 9.14 -4.18 4.82
CA PRO A 49 8.83 -2.97 4.08
C PRO A 49 7.33 -2.88 3.72
N GLY A 50 6.72 -1.71 3.90
CA GLY A 50 5.29 -1.50 3.63
C GLY A 50 4.35 -1.80 4.79
N GLN A 51 4.87 -2.33 5.90
CA GLN A 51 4.11 -2.43 7.15
C GLN A 51 4.09 -1.10 7.90
N PHE A 52 3.17 -1.00 8.85
CA PHE A 52 2.94 0.20 9.65
C PHE A 52 2.83 -0.14 11.14
N VAL A 53 2.82 0.88 11.99
CA VAL A 53 2.55 0.78 13.43
C VAL A 53 1.44 1.73 13.82
N ALA A 54 0.76 1.45 14.94
CA ALA A 54 -0.32 2.27 15.45
C ALA A 54 0.01 2.79 16.87
N LEU A 55 0.15 4.12 17.00
CA LEU A 55 0.53 4.79 18.24
C LEU A 55 -0.70 5.34 18.95
N THR A 56 -0.75 5.21 20.28
CA THR A 56 -1.67 5.99 21.11
C THR A 56 -1.33 7.48 21.02
N VAL A 57 -2.32 8.33 21.25
CA VAL A 57 -2.10 9.77 21.39
C VAL A 57 -2.88 10.35 22.54
N GLY A 58 -2.47 11.54 22.98
CA GLY A 58 -3.09 12.24 24.10
C GLY A 58 -2.48 11.86 25.45
N GLY A 59 -3.00 12.43 26.53
CA GLY A 59 -2.68 12.02 27.90
C GLY A 59 -3.92 11.50 28.61
N ASP A 60 -3.79 11.25 29.92
CA ASP A 60 -4.83 10.64 30.77
C ASP A 60 -6.20 11.36 30.73
N THR A 61 -6.22 12.63 30.34
CA THR A 61 -7.43 13.48 30.25
C THR A 61 -7.91 13.73 28.82
N SER A 62 -7.27 13.15 27.80
CA SER A 62 -7.61 13.37 26.39
C SER A 62 -8.80 12.53 25.92
N SER A 63 -9.64 13.09 25.06
CA SER A 63 -10.70 12.36 24.34
C SER A 63 -10.24 11.69 23.04
N LEU A 64 -8.95 11.80 22.69
CA LEU A 64 -8.40 11.28 21.43
C LEU A 64 -8.10 9.78 21.50
N LEU A 65 -9.13 8.93 21.63
CA LEU A 65 -8.99 7.50 21.92
C LEU A 65 -8.38 6.63 20.81
N LEU A 66 -8.57 7.00 19.54
CA LEU A 66 -8.11 6.16 18.42
C LEU A 66 -6.59 6.21 18.25
N ARG A 67 -5.98 5.13 17.77
CA ARG A 67 -4.54 5.16 17.45
C ARG A 67 -4.30 5.88 16.13
N ARG A 68 -3.08 6.38 15.94
CA ARG A 68 -2.63 6.97 14.67
C ARG A 68 -1.66 5.99 14.01
N SER A 69 -1.99 5.58 12.79
CA SER A 69 -1.19 4.65 12.00
C SER A 69 -0.10 5.41 11.24
N PHE A 70 1.13 4.89 11.28
CA PHE A 70 2.26 5.42 10.52
C PHE A 70 3.04 4.30 9.88
N SER A 71 3.35 4.46 8.60
CA SER A 71 4.27 3.57 7.89
C SER A 71 5.62 3.53 8.58
N ILE A 72 6.21 2.34 8.64
CA ILE A 72 7.55 2.16 9.18
C ILE A 72 8.55 2.69 8.15
N HIS A 73 9.34 3.70 8.54
CA HIS A 73 10.39 4.23 7.66
C HIS A 73 11.64 3.35 7.69
N ALA A 74 12.10 3.00 8.90
CA ALA A 74 13.19 2.06 9.10
C ALA A 74 12.97 1.24 10.38
N ALA A 75 13.56 0.04 10.40
CA ALA A 75 13.49 -0.91 11.49
C ALA A 75 14.86 -1.58 11.61
N SER A 76 15.50 -1.38 12.76
CA SER A 76 16.83 -1.89 13.05
C SER A 76 16.75 -2.75 14.32
N PRO A 77 16.64 -4.07 14.21
CA PRO A 77 16.67 -4.94 15.39
C PRO A 77 18.04 -4.86 16.06
N ALA A 78 18.06 -5.01 17.39
CA ALA A 78 19.29 -5.09 18.16
C ALA A 78 20.13 -6.27 17.65
N SER A 79 21.41 -6.02 17.34
CA SER A 79 22.33 -7.02 16.80
C SER A 79 23.31 -7.55 17.84
N GLU A 80 23.58 -6.75 18.87
CA GLU A 80 24.49 -7.07 19.96
C GLU A 80 23.84 -6.86 21.34
N GLU A 81 24.43 -7.50 22.37
CA GLU A 81 23.98 -7.33 23.75
C GLU A 81 24.22 -5.88 24.22
N GLY A 82 23.14 -5.20 24.63
CA GLY A 82 23.18 -3.80 25.04
C GLY A 82 22.69 -2.81 23.97
N GLU A 83 22.42 -3.26 22.74
CA GLU A 83 21.70 -2.47 21.74
C GLU A 83 20.19 -2.53 21.97
N GLU A 84 19.48 -1.50 21.49
CA GLU A 84 18.03 -1.44 21.55
C GLU A 84 17.42 -1.71 20.16
N ASP A 85 16.24 -2.32 20.15
CA ASP A 85 15.42 -2.44 18.95
C ASP A 85 14.91 -1.07 18.52
N ILE A 86 15.40 -0.55 17.39
CA ILE A 86 15.09 0.80 16.90
C ILE A 86 14.07 0.78 15.77
N LEU A 87 13.07 1.67 15.88
CA LEU A 87 12.05 1.93 14.88
C LEU A 87 12.03 3.43 14.54
N ASP A 88 12.12 3.77 13.25
CA ASP A 88 12.03 5.14 12.77
C ASP A 88 10.70 5.40 12.07
N LEU A 89 10.08 6.54 12.40
CA LEU A 89 8.83 7.02 11.82
C LEU A 89 8.99 8.46 11.33
N VAL A 90 8.24 8.80 10.28
CA VAL A 90 8.18 10.16 9.72
C VAL A 90 6.74 10.64 9.82
N ILE A 91 6.53 11.75 10.53
CA ILE A 91 5.20 12.19 10.94
C ILE A 91 5.00 13.65 10.54
N ALA A 92 3.90 13.93 9.84
CA ALA A 92 3.46 15.29 9.53
C ALA A 92 2.58 15.84 10.66
N PRO A 93 2.96 16.95 11.34
CA PRO A 93 2.16 17.56 12.41
C PRO A 93 1.04 18.42 11.82
N HIS A 94 -0.08 17.80 11.48
CA HIS A 94 -1.20 18.46 10.77
C HIS A 94 -2.55 18.35 11.49
N ALA A 95 -2.61 17.62 12.61
CA ALA A 95 -3.83 17.41 13.38
C ALA A 95 -3.50 17.18 14.86
N PRO A 96 -4.44 17.38 15.80
CA PRO A 96 -4.16 17.31 17.24
C PRO A 96 -3.47 16.01 17.70
N GLY A 97 -3.79 14.87 17.07
CA GLY A 97 -3.14 13.60 17.38
C GLY A 97 -1.69 13.52 16.91
N THR A 98 -1.39 13.97 15.69
CA THR A 98 -0.02 13.99 15.16
C THR A 98 0.82 15.05 15.83
N GLU A 99 0.27 16.24 16.08
CA GLU A 99 0.91 17.31 16.86
C GLU A 99 1.29 16.82 18.27
N TRP A 100 0.41 16.07 18.94
CA TRP A 100 0.71 15.49 20.24
C TRP A 100 1.89 14.51 20.17
N ILE A 101 1.93 13.62 19.16
CA ILE A 101 3.05 12.68 18.99
C ILE A 101 4.35 13.45 18.72
N THR A 102 4.34 14.41 17.78
CA THR A 102 5.55 15.14 17.41
C THR A 102 6.03 16.09 18.50
N SER A 103 5.18 16.39 19.50
CA SER A 103 5.57 17.15 20.69
C SER A 103 6.29 16.32 21.77
N ARG A 104 6.34 14.99 21.62
CA ARG A 104 7.02 14.13 22.60
C ARG A 104 8.52 14.38 22.61
N GLU A 105 9.09 14.46 23.80
CA GLU A 105 10.52 14.70 24.01
C GLU A 105 11.29 13.38 24.14
N VAL A 106 12.62 13.44 24.02
CA VAL A 106 13.48 12.26 24.25
C VAL A 106 13.28 11.76 25.68
N GLY A 107 13.02 10.45 25.80
CA GLY A 107 12.70 9.79 27.07
C GLY A 107 11.21 9.58 27.29
N ASP A 108 10.33 10.31 26.60
CA ASP A 108 8.88 10.07 26.65
C ASP A 108 8.53 8.68 26.13
N VAL A 109 7.44 8.12 26.64
CA VAL A 109 6.95 6.79 26.27
C VAL A 109 5.59 6.91 25.61
N VAL A 110 5.39 6.17 24.51
CA VAL A 110 4.13 6.04 23.81
C VAL A 110 3.78 4.56 23.63
N ASP A 111 2.52 4.19 23.78
CA ASP A 111 2.09 2.83 23.51
C ASP A 111 1.97 2.62 21.99
N LEU A 112 2.66 1.59 21.50
CA LEU A 112 2.81 1.27 20.09
C LEU A 112 2.37 -0.17 19.84
N VAL A 113 1.58 -0.36 18.78
CA VAL A 113 1.21 -1.71 18.29
C VAL A 113 1.77 -1.91 16.89
N GLY A 114 2.49 -3.01 16.68
CA GLY A 114 2.91 -3.46 15.36
C GLY A 114 3.97 -4.58 15.36
N PRO A 115 4.54 -4.90 14.19
CA PRO A 115 4.15 -4.37 12.87
C PRO A 115 2.74 -4.82 12.47
N LEU A 116 2.04 -3.99 11.71
CA LEU A 116 0.68 -4.20 11.21
C LEU A 116 0.66 -4.18 9.67
N GLY A 117 -0.38 -4.79 9.09
CA GLY A 117 -0.53 -4.91 7.65
C GLY A 117 0.39 -5.93 7.00
N ARG A 118 0.19 -6.12 5.70
CA ARG A 118 0.99 -6.94 4.79
C ARG A 118 2.07 -6.08 4.14
N PRO A 119 3.30 -6.59 4.03
CA PRO A 119 4.38 -5.86 3.40
C PRO A 119 4.20 -5.73 1.88
N PHE A 120 5.04 -4.89 1.27
CA PHE A 120 5.22 -4.89 -0.18
C PHE A 120 5.67 -6.28 -0.65
N PRO A 121 5.03 -6.84 -1.69
CA PRO A 121 5.52 -8.06 -2.30
C PRO A 121 6.83 -7.74 -3.05
N ILE A 122 7.88 -8.49 -2.74
CA ILE A 122 9.20 -8.35 -3.38
C ILE A 122 9.30 -9.35 -4.55
N PRO A 123 9.81 -8.95 -5.73
CA PRO A 123 9.88 -9.84 -6.88
C PRO A 123 10.86 -11.00 -6.61
N ARG A 124 10.51 -12.20 -7.09
CA ARG A 124 11.40 -13.36 -6.97
C ARG A 124 12.66 -13.16 -7.81
N GLU A 125 12.46 -12.74 -9.06
CA GLU A 125 13.49 -12.53 -10.06
C GLU A 125 14.10 -11.13 -9.92
N LYS A 126 15.32 -10.97 -10.43
CA LYS A 126 15.98 -9.68 -10.50
C LYS A 126 15.35 -8.88 -11.63
N VAL A 127 14.60 -7.86 -11.28
CA VAL A 127 13.92 -6.97 -12.23
C VAL A 127 14.22 -5.52 -11.87
N SER A 128 14.10 -4.62 -12.85
CA SER A 128 14.13 -3.19 -12.58
C SER A 128 12.83 -2.74 -11.90
N CYS A 129 12.97 -1.89 -10.89
CA CYS A 129 11.86 -1.37 -10.09
C CYS A 129 11.90 0.15 -10.05
N VAL A 130 10.72 0.78 -10.11
CA VAL A 130 10.56 2.22 -9.85
C VAL A 130 9.76 2.41 -8.57
N LEU A 131 10.27 3.22 -7.66
CA LEU A 131 9.62 3.55 -6.39
C LEU A 131 9.18 5.02 -6.42
N VAL A 132 7.88 5.26 -6.32
CA VAL A 132 7.25 6.57 -6.44
C VAL A 132 6.72 7.04 -5.09
N GLY A 133 7.39 8.05 -4.51
CA GLY A 133 7.04 8.60 -3.19
C GLY A 133 6.42 9.99 -3.29
N GLY A 134 5.26 10.18 -2.65
CA GLY A 134 4.60 11.48 -2.53
C GLY A 134 4.70 12.05 -1.12
N GLY A 135 5.42 13.17 -0.95
CA GLY A 135 5.65 13.79 0.34
C GLY A 135 6.23 12.82 1.37
N TYR A 136 5.62 12.73 2.56
CA TYR A 136 6.02 11.77 3.60
C TYR A 136 5.77 10.30 3.21
N GLY A 137 4.95 10.02 2.19
CA GLY A 137 4.75 8.66 1.68
C GLY A 137 6.04 8.02 1.17
N SER A 138 7.00 8.83 0.69
CA SER A 138 8.34 8.36 0.33
C SER A 138 9.07 7.68 1.49
N ALA A 139 8.76 8.01 2.75
CA ALA A 139 9.39 7.43 3.92
C ALA A 139 9.24 5.89 3.97
N ALA A 140 8.08 5.37 3.56
CA ALA A 140 7.79 3.93 3.56
C ALA A 140 8.58 3.14 2.51
N LEU A 141 9.15 3.83 1.51
CA LEU A 141 9.77 3.22 0.35
C LEU A 141 11.28 2.99 0.54
N PHE A 142 11.94 3.69 1.47
CA PHE A 142 13.39 3.55 1.64
C PHE A 142 13.81 2.16 2.15
N MET A 143 13.05 1.59 3.09
CA MET A 143 13.29 0.21 3.53
C MET A 143 13.07 -0.80 2.39
N LEU A 144 12.08 -0.57 1.52
CA LEU A 144 11.84 -1.39 0.35
C LEU A 144 12.98 -1.27 -0.66
N ALA A 145 13.47 -0.05 -0.90
CA ALA A 145 14.56 0.24 -1.81
C ALA A 145 15.82 -0.55 -1.43
N MET A 146 16.20 -0.55 -0.14
CA MET A 146 17.31 -1.38 0.35
C MET A 146 17.06 -2.88 0.10
N ALA A 147 15.86 -3.37 0.46
CA ALA A 147 15.55 -4.79 0.30
C ALA A 147 15.59 -5.25 -1.17
N LEU A 148 15.23 -4.37 -2.12
CA LEU A 148 15.34 -4.63 -3.56
C LEU A 148 16.80 -4.61 -4.03
N ARG A 149 17.59 -3.63 -3.58
CA ARG A 149 19.03 -3.54 -3.93
C ARG A 149 19.85 -4.69 -3.37
N ASP A 150 19.55 -5.14 -2.15
CA ASP A 150 20.21 -6.31 -1.55
C ASP A 150 19.95 -7.59 -2.37
N ARG A 151 18.85 -7.65 -3.13
CA ARG A 151 18.56 -8.72 -4.09
C ARG A 151 19.21 -8.51 -5.46
N GLY A 152 19.87 -7.37 -5.68
CA GLY A 152 20.49 -6.98 -6.93
C GLY A 152 19.50 -6.50 -7.99
N CYS A 153 18.33 -6.01 -7.59
CA CYS A 153 17.43 -5.30 -8.50
C CYS A 153 17.99 -3.90 -8.82
N HIS A 154 17.74 -3.43 -10.04
CA HIS A 154 17.93 -2.02 -10.38
C HIS A 154 16.78 -1.21 -9.79
N VAL A 155 17.09 -0.09 -9.14
CA VAL A 155 16.08 0.72 -8.43
C VAL A 155 16.19 2.18 -8.85
N GLU A 156 15.10 2.73 -9.36
CA GLU A 156 14.94 4.18 -9.57
C GLU A 156 13.92 4.76 -8.56
N LEU A 157 14.20 5.96 -8.02
CA LEU A 157 13.23 6.71 -7.22
C LEU A 157 12.62 7.86 -8.02
N VAL A 158 11.32 8.04 -7.89
CA VAL A 158 10.61 9.28 -8.26
C VAL A 158 10.03 9.88 -6.99
N LEU A 159 10.57 11.02 -6.55
CA LEU A 159 10.14 11.70 -5.33
C LEU A 159 9.42 12.99 -5.70
N GLY A 160 8.16 13.13 -5.29
CA GLY A 160 7.37 14.31 -5.56
C GLY A 160 6.71 14.90 -4.33
N ALA A 161 6.51 16.22 -4.33
CA ALA A 161 5.74 16.91 -3.31
C ALA A 161 5.14 18.22 -3.85
N ALA A 162 4.20 18.82 -3.11
CA ALA A 162 3.63 20.10 -3.52
C ALA A 162 4.66 21.24 -3.60
N THR A 163 5.67 21.19 -2.72
CA THR A 163 6.69 22.21 -2.49
C THR A 163 7.96 21.55 -1.96
N THR A 164 9.12 22.19 -2.12
CA THR A 164 10.42 21.69 -1.62
C THR A 164 10.41 21.29 -0.14
N ASP A 165 9.77 22.08 0.73
CA ASP A 165 9.72 21.78 2.17
C ASP A 165 8.94 20.51 2.52
N LYS A 166 8.11 20.02 1.58
CA LYS A 166 7.36 18.77 1.69
C LYS A 166 8.04 17.60 0.98
N LEU A 167 9.21 17.79 0.37
CA LEU A 167 10.02 16.66 -0.08
C LEU A 167 10.64 15.97 1.14
N PHE A 168 10.68 14.64 1.12
CA PHE A 168 11.32 13.84 2.16
C PHE A 168 12.38 12.91 1.56
N GLY A 169 13.54 12.83 2.22
CA GLY A 169 14.59 11.87 1.90
C GLY A 169 15.43 12.14 0.64
N THR A 170 15.29 13.29 -0.02
CA THR A 170 16.04 13.62 -1.25
C THR A 170 17.56 13.57 -1.06
N TYR A 171 18.09 14.14 0.01
CA TYR A 171 19.53 14.15 0.34
C TYR A 171 20.15 12.77 0.62
N LYS A 172 19.35 11.73 0.82
CA LYS A 172 19.84 10.34 0.98
C LYS A 172 19.46 9.44 -0.18
N ALA A 173 18.68 9.93 -1.14
CA ALA A 173 18.07 9.11 -2.19
C ALA A 173 19.11 8.33 -3.01
N ASP A 174 20.28 8.92 -3.27
CA ASP A 174 21.39 8.27 -3.99
C ASP A 174 21.96 7.03 -3.27
N ARG A 175 21.74 6.90 -1.95
CA ARG A 175 22.13 5.70 -1.20
C ARG A 175 21.15 4.56 -1.38
N TYR A 176 19.94 4.85 -1.85
CA TYR A 176 18.83 3.90 -1.92
C TYR A 176 18.45 3.54 -3.35
N ALA A 177 19.00 4.21 -4.35
CA ALA A 177 18.68 3.98 -5.76
C ALA A 177 19.85 4.28 -6.68
N ASP A 178 19.74 3.77 -7.90
CA ASP A 178 20.69 3.95 -8.98
C ASP A 178 20.44 5.25 -9.76
N ALA A 179 19.20 5.76 -9.71
CA ALA A 179 18.84 7.09 -10.19
C ALA A 179 17.67 7.67 -9.38
N VAL A 180 17.59 9.00 -9.34
CA VAL A 180 16.57 9.74 -8.58
C VAL A 180 16.02 10.85 -9.47
N THR A 181 14.70 10.90 -9.61
CA THR A 181 13.97 12.00 -10.24
C THR A 181 13.15 12.72 -9.18
N ILE A 182 13.27 14.05 -9.13
CA ILE A 182 12.55 14.90 -8.17
C ILE A 182 11.54 15.74 -8.93
N THR A 183 10.31 15.82 -8.42
CA THR A 183 9.28 16.74 -8.92
C THR A 183 8.71 17.61 -7.81
N THR A 184 8.34 18.85 -8.13
CA THR A 184 7.45 19.62 -7.26
C THR A 184 6.33 20.29 -8.05
N ASP A 185 5.13 20.32 -7.48
CA ASP A 185 3.95 20.88 -8.15
C ASP A 185 4.16 22.36 -8.53
N ASP A 186 4.82 23.12 -7.66
CA ASP A 186 5.12 24.54 -7.86
C ASP A 186 6.42 24.81 -8.65
N GLY A 187 7.27 23.79 -8.84
CA GLY A 187 8.58 23.90 -9.49
C GLY A 187 9.69 24.46 -8.59
N SER A 188 9.49 24.47 -7.28
CA SER A 188 10.49 24.89 -6.29
C SER A 188 11.76 24.01 -6.27
N GLU A 189 11.70 22.73 -6.66
CA GLU A 189 12.86 21.84 -6.80
C GLU A 189 12.60 20.76 -7.85
N GLY A 190 13.64 20.40 -8.62
CA GLY A 190 13.53 19.39 -9.67
C GLY A 190 12.61 19.81 -10.81
N THR A 191 11.88 18.85 -11.37
CA THR A 191 10.94 19.09 -12.48
C THR A 191 9.62 19.62 -11.94
N LYS A 192 9.14 20.73 -12.51
CA LYS A 192 7.81 21.24 -12.19
C LYS A 192 6.73 20.28 -12.70
N GLY A 193 5.87 19.79 -11.80
CA GLY A 193 4.75 18.91 -12.14
C GLY A 193 4.60 17.75 -11.17
N TRP A 194 3.72 16.83 -11.53
CA TRP A 194 3.41 15.65 -10.73
C TRP A 194 4.39 14.51 -11.03
N VAL A 195 4.52 13.59 -10.08
CA VAL A 195 5.32 12.37 -10.28
C VAL A 195 4.85 11.57 -11.49
N SER A 196 3.54 11.58 -11.79
CA SER A 196 2.98 10.89 -12.94
C SER A 196 3.37 11.51 -14.29
N ASP A 197 3.82 12.75 -14.31
CA ASP A 197 4.23 13.44 -15.54
C ASP A 197 5.59 12.92 -16.04
N VAL A 198 6.48 12.56 -15.11
CA VAL A 198 7.83 12.04 -15.40
C VAL A 198 7.89 10.51 -15.38
N LEU A 199 6.92 9.86 -14.75
CA LEU A 199 6.92 8.41 -14.56
C LEU A 199 6.98 7.58 -15.85
N PRO A 200 6.30 7.93 -16.98
CA PRO A 200 6.41 7.17 -18.22
C PRO A 200 7.86 7.04 -18.71
N GLU A 201 8.59 8.16 -18.74
CA GLU A 201 10.00 8.19 -19.17
C GLU A 201 10.89 7.38 -18.22
N VAL A 202 10.62 7.45 -16.91
CA VAL A 202 11.36 6.69 -15.89
C VAL A 202 11.15 5.17 -16.07
N ILE A 203 9.91 4.73 -16.28
CA ILE A 203 9.59 3.31 -16.53
C ILE A 203 10.27 2.84 -17.82
N GLU A 204 10.18 3.63 -18.88
CA GLU A 204 10.78 3.29 -20.18
C GLU A 204 12.31 3.17 -20.08
N ARG A 205 13.01 4.16 -19.52
CA ARG A 205 14.48 4.11 -19.48
C ARG A 205 15.02 3.00 -18.58
N SER A 206 14.34 2.71 -17.48
CA SER A 206 14.75 1.68 -16.52
C SER A 206 14.29 0.28 -16.92
N GLN A 207 13.37 0.18 -17.89
CA GLN A 207 12.66 -1.05 -18.25
C GLN A 207 12.00 -1.70 -17.02
N ALA A 208 11.36 -0.87 -16.19
CA ALA A 208 10.82 -1.33 -14.91
C ALA A 208 9.64 -2.29 -15.10
N ALA A 209 9.78 -3.49 -14.53
CA ALA A 209 8.70 -4.47 -14.50
C ALA A 209 7.70 -4.20 -13.36
N VAL A 210 8.16 -3.51 -12.30
CA VAL A 210 7.35 -3.24 -11.10
C VAL A 210 7.48 -1.79 -10.66
N VAL A 211 6.34 -1.16 -10.40
CA VAL A 211 6.21 0.16 -9.80
C VAL A 211 5.66 0.03 -8.39
N TYR A 212 6.39 0.54 -7.41
CA TYR A 212 5.94 0.64 -6.03
C TYR A 212 5.60 2.09 -5.72
N ALA A 213 4.51 2.35 -5.00
CA ALA A 213 4.20 3.73 -4.64
C ALA A 213 3.56 3.87 -3.26
N CYS A 214 3.81 5.02 -2.63
CA CYS A 214 3.20 5.43 -1.37
C CYS A 214 3.07 6.97 -1.33
N GLY A 215 1.88 7.46 -1.02
CA GLY A 215 1.57 8.89 -0.96
C GLY A 215 0.06 9.14 -1.09
N PRO A 216 -0.36 10.37 -1.43
CA PRO A 216 -1.78 10.73 -1.49
C PRO A 216 -2.58 9.83 -2.46
N MET A 217 -3.84 9.52 -2.12
CA MET A 217 -4.68 8.59 -2.90
C MET A 217 -4.80 8.98 -4.40
N ALA A 218 -4.95 10.27 -4.71
CA ALA A 218 -5.00 10.73 -6.11
C ALA A 218 -3.67 10.51 -6.86
N MET A 219 -2.54 10.60 -6.16
CA MET A 219 -1.24 10.26 -6.73
C MET A 219 -1.15 8.76 -7.01
N LEU A 220 -1.59 7.92 -6.07
CA LEU A 220 -1.57 6.46 -6.23
C LEU A 220 -2.44 6.00 -7.41
N GLU A 221 -3.61 6.60 -7.59
CA GLU A 221 -4.48 6.36 -8.75
C GLU A 221 -3.75 6.67 -10.07
N SER A 222 -3.15 7.87 -10.15
CA SER A 222 -2.42 8.31 -11.35
C SER A 222 -1.22 7.39 -11.66
N VAL A 223 -0.45 7.03 -10.63
CA VAL A 223 0.69 6.10 -10.75
C VAL A 223 0.24 4.71 -11.18
N GLY A 224 -0.84 4.19 -10.58
CA GLY A 224 -1.42 2.90 -10.94
C GLY A 224 -1.84 2.84 -12.41
N ARG A 225 -2.49 3.90 -12.91
CA ARG A 225 -2.87 4.05 -14.32
C ARG A 225 -1.65 4.09 -15.24
N VAL A 226 -0.67 4.96 -14.97
CA VAL A 226 0.53 5.09 -15.79
C VAL A 226 1.33 3.78 -15.84
N ALA A 227 1.47 3.08 -14.71
CA ALA A 227 2.14 1.78 -14.68
C ALA A 227 1.41 0.75 -15.54
N ALA A 228 0.07 0.69 -15.48
CA ALA A 228 -0.74 -0.22 -16.29
C ALA A 228 -0.63 0.10 -17.80
N GLU A 229 -0.66 1.37 -18.19
CA GLU A 229 -0.44 1.82 -19.57
C GLU A 229 0.95 1.42 -20.11
N ALA A 230 1.96 1.41 -19.23
CA ALA A 230 3.32 0.98 -19.55
C ALA A 230 3.54 -0.54 -19.43
N GLY A 231 2.51 -1.32 -19.06
CA GLY A 231 2.62 -2.77 -18.87
C GLY A 231 3.38 -3.21 -17.60
N ALA A 232 3.66 -2.29 -16.68
CA ALA A 232 4.32 -2.57 -15.41
C ALA A 232 3.32 -2.94 -14.31
N VAL A 233 3.69 -3.88 -13.43
CA VAL A 233 2.87 -4.23 -12.26
C VAL A 233 2.99 -3.12 -11.21
N SER A 234 1.87 -2.57 -10.74
CA SER A 234 1.87 -1.58 -9.66
C SER A 234 1.50 -2.17 -8.30
N GLN A 235 2.25 -1.79 -7.26
CA GLN A 235 2.04 -2.14 -5.85
C GLN A 235 1.95 -0.85 -5.04
N LEU A 236 0.74 -0.53 -4.56
CA LEU A 236 0.40 0.78 -4.03
C LEU A 236 0.06 0.64 -2.54
N ALA A 237 0.86 1.26 -1.68
CA ALA A 237 0.55 1.40 -0.26
C ALA A 237 -0.45 2.52 -0.06
N VAL A 238 -1.72 2.14 0.15
CA VAL A 238 -2.83 3.09 0.28
C VAL A 238 -2.93 3.66 1.69
N GLU A 239 -3.39 4.90 1.78
CA GLU A 239 -3.73 5.54 3.06
C GLU A 239 -5.24 5.54 3.23
N GLU A 240 -5.71 4.95 4.34
CA GLU A 240 -7.13 4.95 4.69
C GLU A 240 -7.33 5.30 6.16
N ALA A 241 -8.54 5.80 6.47
CA ALA A 241 -8.92 6.07 7.84
C ALA A 241 -8.93 4.77 8.66
N MET A 242 -8.04 4.65 9.65
CA MET A 242 -7.93 3.49 10.52
C MET A 242 -8.37 3.84 11.94
N ALA A 243 -9.32 3.06 12.48
CA ALA A 243 -9.69 3.14 13.89
C ALA A 243 -8.96 2.05 14.71
N CYS A 244 -9.22 0.77 14.43
CA CYS A 244 -8.61 -0.32 15.22
C CYS A 244 -7.21 -0.74 14.74
N GLY A 245 -6.92 -0.65 13.44
CA GLY A 245 -5.65 -1.13 12.85
C GLY A 245 -5.42 -2.64 12.88
N VAL A 246 -6.35 -3.44 13.42
CA VAL A 246 -6.18 -4.89 13.64
C VAL A 246 -7.32 -5.74 13.05
N GLY A 247 -8.13 -5.14 12.17
CA GLY A 247 -9.11 -5.87 11.37
C GLY A 247 -10.53 -5.96 11.91
N VAL A 248 -10.83 -5.34 13.04
CA VAL A 248 -12.13 -5.51 13.73
C VAL A 248 -13.20 -4.53 13.22
N CYS A 249 -12.87 -3.25 13.07
CA CYS A 249 -13.87 -2.19 12.93
C CYS A 249 -14.40 -1.94 11.51
N MET A 250 -13.77 -2.53 10.49
CA MET A 250 -14.12 -2.33 9.06
C MET A 250 -14.05 -0.87 8.56
N THR A 251 -13.38 0.05 9.27
CA THR A 251 -13.29 1.46 8.83
C THR A 251 -12.36 1.65 7.63
N CYS A 252 -11.26 0.91 7.57
CA CYS A 252 -10.22 1.09 6.54
C CYS A 252 -10.46 0.18 5.32
N VAL A 253 -11.71 0.03 4.88
CA VAL A 253 -12.04 -0.87 3.77
C VAL A 253 -11.66 -0.28 2.42
N MET A 254 -11.15 -1.14 1.54
CA MET A 254 -10.78 -0.86 0.15
C MET A 254 -11.60 -1.74 -0.78
N PRO A 255 -12.10 -1.20 -1.91
CA PRO A 255 -12.82 -1.98 -2.90
C PRO A 255 -11.82 -2.61 -3.88
N VAL A 256 -11.71 -3.94 -3.84
CA VAL A 256 -10.72 -4.70 -4.62
C VAL A 256 -11.42 -5.72 -5.51
N VAL A 257 -11.09 -5.73 -6.79
CA VAL A 257 -11.55 -6.72 -7.77
C VAL A 257 -10.72 -7.99 -7.63
N GLY A 258 -11.38 -9.10 -7.32
CA GLY A 258 -10.76 -10.42 -7.27
C GLY A 258 -10.37 -10.94 -8.65
N ASN A 259 -9.65 -12.07 -8.68
CA ASN A 259 -9.34 -12.76 -9.92
C ASN A 259 -10.58 -13.35 -10.60
N ASP A 260 -11.65 -13.55 -9.84
CA ASP A 260 -12.98 -13.94 -10.30
C ASP A 260 -13.80 -12.78 -10.88
N GLY A 261 -13.22 -11.57 -10.93
CA GLY A 261 -13.88 -10.35 -11.40
C GLY A 261 -14.86 -9.74 -10.40
N LEU A 262 -15.02 -10.31 -9.20
CA LEU A 262 -15.95 -9.81 -8.20
C LEU A 262 -15.29 -8.76 -7.30
N THR A 263 -15.97 -7.63 -7.09
CA THR A 263 -15.54 -6.60 -6.15
C THR A 263 -15.77 -7.05 -4.70
N ARG A 264 -14.78 -6.89 -3.83
CA ARG A 264 -14.91 -7.13 -2.38
C ARG A 264 -14.34 -5.98 -1.57
N MET A 265 -14.99 -5.70 -0.43
CA MET A 265 -14.54 -4.72 0.54
C MET A 265 -13.56 -5.38 1.51
N VAL A 266 -12.27 -5.14 1.33
CA VAL A 266 -11.19 -5.75 2.14
C VAL A 266 -10.53 -4.69 3.03
N ARG A 267 -9.94 -5.06 4.16
CA ARG A 267 -9.42 -4.10 5.14
C ARG A 267 -7.96 -3.79 4.84
N SER A 268 -7.65 -2.52 4.62
CA SER A 268 -6.27 -2.02 4.48
C SER A 268 -5.36 -2.44 5.64
N CYS A 269 -5.86 -2.52 6.88
CA CYS A 269 -5.03 -2.92 8.03
C CYS A 269 -4.69 -4.43 8.11
N VAL A 270 -5.36 -5.30 7.36
CA VAL A 270 -5.16 -6.77 7.42
C VAL A 270 -4.83 -7.37 6.06
N GLU A 271 -5.60 -7.03 5.04
CA GLU A 271 -5.38 -7.45 3.66
C GLU A 271 -4.42 -6.52 2.90
N GLY A 272 -4.30 -5.27 3.32
CA GLY A 272 -3.35 -4.28 2.81
C GLY A 272 -2.22 -3.97 3.81
N PRO A 273 -1.64 -2.76 3.82
CA PRO A 273 -2.07 -1.57 3.08
C PRO A 273 -1.60 -1.57 1.62
N VAL A 274 -0.77 -2.53 1.23
CA VAL A 274 -0.28 -2.65 -0.14
C VAL A 274 -1.26 -3.42 -1.00
N PHE A 275 -1.72 -2.79 -2.08
CA PHE A 275 -2.63 -3.39 -3.05
C PHE A 275 -2.09 -3.27 -4.47
N ARG A 276 -2.55 -4.20 -5.32
CA ARG A 276 -2.32 -4.11 -6.76
C ARG A 276 -3.13 -2.95 -7.36
N GLY A 277 -2.46 -2.04 -8.07
CA GLY A 277 -3.12 -0.84 -8.59
C GLY A 277 -4.20 -1.13 -9.64
N ASP A 278 -4.02 -2.19 -10.44
CA ASP A 278 -4.98 -2.68 -11.43
C ASP A 278 -6.19 -3.41 -10.82
N ARG A 279 -6.16 -3.67 -9.50
CA ARG A 279 -7.24 -4.36 -8.78
C ARG A 279 -8.05 -3.44 -7.89
N LEU A 280 -7.58 -2.22 -7.61
CA LEU A 280 -8.35 -1.23 -6.86
C LEU A 280 -9.45 -0.64 -7.74
N ARG A 281 -10.67 -0.58 -7.21
CA ARG A 281 -11.80 0.13 -7.84
C ARG A 281 -11.74 1.61 -7.51
N TRP A 282 -10.91 2.35 -8.25
CA TRP A 282 -10.70 3.78 -8.04
C TRP A 282 -11.98 4.61 -8.17
N ASP A 283 -12.90 4.20 -9.04
CA ASP A 283 -14.23 4.80 -9.20
C ASP A 283 -15.07 4.79 -7.91
N ALA A 284 -14.79 3.84 -7.01
CA ALA A 284 -15.43 3.70 -5.72
C ALA A 284 -14.70 4.42 -4.57
N ILE A 285 -13.63 5.16 -4.86
CA ILE A 285 -12.83 5.93 -3.90
C ILE A 285 -12.91 7.40 -4.31
N SER A 286 -13.70 8.20 -3.59
CA SER A 286 -13.88 9.62 -3.93
C SER A 286 -13.95 10.50 -2.69
N GLY A 287 -13.31 11.66 -2.74
CA GLY A 287 -13.33 12.63 -1.65
C GLY A 287 -12.76 12.10 -0.32
N GLY A 288 -11.80 11.16 -0.38
CA GLY A 288 -11.23 10.51 0.80
C GLY A 288 -12.18 9.53 1.49
N ARG A 289 -13.18 9.01 0.76
CA ARG A 289 -14.12 8.01 1.26
C ARG A 289 -14.23 6.87 0.27
N CYS A 290 -14.15 5.65 0.78
CA CYS A 290 -14.54 4.46 0.05
C CYS A 290 -16.06 4.28 0.13
N VAL A 291 -16.71 4.17 -1.03
CA VAL A 291 -18.12 3.80 -1.17
C VAL A 291 -18.18 2.31 -1.46
N VAL A 292 -19.17 1.61 -0.91
CA VAL A 292 -19.42 0.20 -1.25
C VAL A 292 -20.10 0.16 -2.63
N PRO A 293 -19.47 -0.41 -3.67
CA PRO A 293 -20.11 -0.54 -4.97
C PRO A 293 -21.32 -1.48 -4.93
N ASP A 294 -22.32 -1.21 -5.76
CA ASP A 294 -23.52 -2.05 -5.86
C ASP A 294 -23.21 -3.47 -6.35
N ASP A 295 -22.10 -3.63 -7.10
CA ASP A 295 -21.60 -4.92 -7.58
C ASP A 295 -20.69 -5.66 -6.58
N ALA A 296 -20.47 -5.08 -5.39
CA ALA A 296 -19.64 -5.71 -4.38
C ALA A 296 -20.33 -6.92 -3.75
N VAL A 297 -19.56 -7.96 -3.47
CA VAL A 297 -20.06 -9.17 -2.81
C VAL A 297 -20.67 -8.79 -1.46
N GLY A 298 -21.96 -9.08 -1.30
CA GLY A 298 -22.73 -8.76 -0.10
C GLY A 298 -23.23 -7.32 -0.02
N ALA A 299 -23.08 -6.52 -1.08
CA ALA A 299 -23.72 -5.22 -1.16
C ALA A 299 -25.25 -5.38 -1.09
N PRO A 300 -25.96 -4.51 -0.34
CA PRO A 300 -27.41 -4.53 -0.32
C PRO A 300 -27.91 -4.13 -1.70
N VAL A 301 -28.43 -5.09 -2.48
CA VAL A 301 -29.10 -4.78 -3.75
C VAL A 301 -30.23 -3.80 -3.43
N PRO A 302 -30.27 -2.59 -4.05
CA PRO A 302 -31.36 -1.66 -3.84
C PRO A 302 -32.67 -2.34 -4.23
N GLN A 303 -33.46 -2.73 -3.23
CA GLN A 303 -34.82 -3.18 -3.43
C GLN A 303 -35.64 -1.93 -3.77
N ILE A 304 -35.59 -1.47 -5.02
CA ILE A 304 -36.57 -0.49 -5.50
C ILE A 304 -37.91 -1.24 -5.49
N PRO A 305 -38.90 -0.84 -4.68
CA PRO A 305 -40.19 -1.49 -4.71
C PRO A 305 -40.76 -1.34 -6.13
N SER A 306 -40.99 -2.46 -6.83
CA SER A 306 -41.63 -2.47 -8.15
C SER A 306 -43.11 -2.06 -8.08
N THR A 307 -43.64 -1.91 -6.86
CA THR A 307 -45.00 -1.45 -6.60
C THR A 307 -44.92 -0.02 -6.06
N PRO A 308 -45.63 0.95 -6.66
CA PRO A 308 -45.81 2.25 -6.04
C PRO A 308 -46.31 2.03 -4.61
N VAL A 309 -45.66 2.66 -3.62
CA VAL A 309 -46.16 2.65 -2.26
C VAL A 309 -47.58 3.22 -2.29
N PRO A 310 -48.63 2.47 -1.94
CA PRO A 310 -49.98 2.99 -1.91
C PRO A 310 -50.05 4.13 -0.89
N GLY A 311 -50.25 5.37 -1.35
CA GLY A 311 -50.31 6.56 -0.50
C GLY A 311 -49.12 7.52 -0.59
N ALA A 312 -48.18 7.32 -1.51
CA ALA A 312 -47.27 8.40 -1.92
C ALA A 312 -48.02 9.32 -2.90
N GLU A 313 -48.81 10.26 -2.36
CA GLU A 313 -49.32 11.39 -3.13
C GLU A 313 -48.16 12.16 -3.77
N GLU A 314 -48.38 12.65 -4.99
CA GLU A 314 -47.46 13.46 -5.79
C GLU A 314 -46.91 14.66 -4.99
N ALA A 315 -45.73 14.49 -4.41
CA ALA A 315 -44.89 15.60 -3.99
C ALA A 315 -43.59 15.56 -4.79
N ASP A 316 -43.63 16.29 -5.90
CA ASP A 316 -42.50 16.95 -6.56
C ASP A 316 -41.45 16.05 -7.25
N LEU A 317 -41.85 15.43 -8.36
CA LEU A 317 -40.93 14.83 -9.34
C LEU A 317 -40.76 15.76 -10.56
N ALA A 318 -40.21 16.96 -10.32
CA ALA A 318 -39.81 17.89 -11.37
C ALA A 318 -38.32 18.25 -11.28
N ALA A 319 -37.43 17.28 -11.02
CA ALA A 319 -36.01 17.43 -11.34
C ALA A 319 -35.31 16.06 -11.31
N GLN A 320 -34.81 15.64 -12.48
CA GLN A 320 -33.78 14.62 -12.74
C GLN A 320 -34.23 13.44 -13.60
N THR A 321 -34.57 13.73 -14.85
CA THR A 321 -34.37 12.77 -15.95
C THR A 321 -32.89 12.78 -16.36
N ARG A 322 -32.16 11.72 -16.00
CA ARG A 322 -31.02 11.25 -16.79
C ARG A 322 -31.28 9.79 -17.14
N THR A 323 -31.61 9.57 -18.40
CA THR A 323 -31.81 8.27 -19.05
C THR A 323 -30.50 7.48 -19.11
N ALA A 324 -30.52 6.24 -18.62
CA ALA A 324 -29.54 5.21 -18.96
C ALA A 324 -30.21 4.16 -19.87
N PRO A 325 -29.50 3.53 -20.83
CA PRO A 325 -30.09 2.61 -21.79
C PRO A 325 -30.30 1.21 -21.20
N THR A 326 -31.48 0.65 -21.46
CA THR A 326 -31.83 -0.77 -21.36
C THR A 326 -31.08 -1.60 -22.39
N ASP A 327 -30.44 -2.69 -21.96
CA ASP A 327 -30.64 -4.05 -22.51
C ASP A 327 -29.64 -5.06 -21.90
N LEU A 328 -30.10 -5.94 -21.01
CA LEU A 328 -29.49 -7.25 -20.74
C LEU A 328 -30.58 -8.30 -20.46
N PRO A 329 -30.48 -9.53 -20.99
CA PRO A 329 -31.53 -10.55 -20.92
C PRO A 329 -31.59 -11.26 -19.55
N GLN A 330 -32.82 -11.57 -19.13
CA GLN A 330 -33.15 -12.23 -17.86
C GLN A 330 -32.84 -13.74 -17.87
N GLY A 331 -32.07 -14.22 -16.89
CA GLY A 331 -31.90 -15.64 -16.55
C GLY A 331 -32.85 -16.07 -15.42
N SER A 332 -33.32 -17.33 -15.47
CA SER A 332 -34.36 -17.90 -14.61
C SER A 332 -33.95 -18.12 -13.13
N PRO A 333 -34.92 -18.21 -12.20
CA PRO A 333 -34.68 -18.31 -10.76
C PRO A 333 -34.76 -19.77 -10.30
N ASP A 334 -33.64 -20.47 -10.25
CA ASP A 334 -33.51 -21.71 -9.47
C ASP A 334 -32.04 -21.90 -9.08
N GLY A 335 -31.67 -21.43 -7.88
CA GLY A 335 -30.35 -21.64 -7.28
C GLY A 335 -30.34 -22.89 -6.39
N PRO A 336 -29.28 -23.71 -6.40
CA PRO A 336 -29.18 -24.89 -5.54
C PRO A 336 -28.84 -24.49 -4.07
N PRO A 337 -29.07 -25.40 -3.10
CA PRO A 337 -28.99 -25.06 -1.68
C PRO A 337 -27.55 -24.81 -1.21
N GLU A 338 -27.47 -23.94 -0.20
CA GLU A 338 -26.29 -23.44 0.49
C GLU A 338 -25.39 -24.58 1.01
N THR A 339 -24.30 -24.83 0.30
CA THR A 339 -23.17 -25.63 0.79
C THR A 339 -22.06 -24.68 1.18
N ALA A 340 -21.38 -24.94 2.30
CA ALA A 340 -20.32 -24.12 2.84
C ALA A 340 -19.29 -23.76 1.75
N VAL A 341 -19.24 -22.48 1.38
CA VAL A 341 -18.29 -21.94 0.41
C VAL A 341 -16.89 -22.03 1.03
N PRO A 342 -15.95 -22.82 0.47
CA PRO A 342 -14.56 -22.81 0.93
C PRO A 342 -13.95 -21.42 0.69
N ASP A 343 -13.12 -20.98 1.63
CA ASP A 343 -12.38 -19.72 1.60
C ASP A 343 -11.61 -19.56 0.27
N PRO A 344 -12.05 -18.68 -0.65
CA PRO A 344 -11.40 -18.51 -1.95
C PRO A 344 -10.07 -17.73 -1.84
N TYR A 345 -9.69 -17.31 -0.63
CA TYR A 345 -8.41 -16.67 -0.30
C TYR A 345 -7.45 -17.60 0.46
N ALA A 346 -7.77 -18.90 0.56
CA ALA A 346 -6.80 -19.94 0.85
C ALA A 346 -5.88 -20.14 -0.38
N ALA A 347 -5.08 -19.11 -0.70
CA ALA A 347 -3.90 -19.21 -1.53
C ALA A 347 -2.71 -18.88 -0.64
N GLY A 348 -1.96 -19.93 -0.31
CA GLY A 348 -0.64 -19.83 0.32
C GLY A 348 -0.61 -19.83 1.83
N THR A 349 -0.21 -20.96 2.38
CA THR A 349 0.62 -20.98 3.59
C THR A 349 1.72 -19.91 3.51
N PRO A 350 2.14 -19.30 4.65
CA PRO A 350 3.22 -18.33 4.68
C PRO A 350 4.43 -18.87 3.91
N GLY A 351 4.77 -18.25 2.77
CA GLY A 351 5.83 -18.73 1.88
C GLY A 351 5.44 -19.00 0.43
N GLU A 352 4.17 -18.80 0.02
CA GLU A 352 3.85 -18.83 -1.41
C GLU A 352 4.36 -17.59 -2.14
N THR A 353 5.38 -17.89 -2.91
CA THR A 353 6.10 -17.02 -3.82
C THR A 353 5.24 -16.88 -5.11
N TRP A 354 5.42 -15.87 -5.98
CA TRP A 354 4.74 -15.82 -7.32
C TRP A 354 5.71 -15.89 -8.50
N ALA A 355 5.48 -16.81 -9.45
CA ALA A 355 6.16 -16.87 -10.74
C ALA A 355 5.10 -16.50 -11.79
N GLY A 356 5.17 -15.30 -12.32
CA GLY A 356 4.36 -14.90 -13.48
C GLY A 356 5.22 -14.98 -14.72
N GLU A 357 4.76 -15.74 -15.70
CA GLU A 357 5.35 -15.79 -17.04
C GLU A 357 5.36 -14.38 -17.65
N VAL A 358 6.56 -13.84 -17.85
CA VAL A 358 6.80 -12.68 -18.70
C VAL A 358 6.82 -13.18 -20.14
N THR A 359 5.66 -13.23 -20.79
CA THR A 359 5.61 -13.49 -22.24
C THR A 359 5.77 -12.18 -22.99
N GLY A 360 6.92 -11.99 -23.65
CA GLY A 360 7.08 -10.98 -24.70
C GLY A 360 8.35 -10.14 -24.62
N ALA A 361 9.50 -10.72 -24.91
CA ALA A 361 10.67 -9.99 -25.38
C ALA A 361 11.02 -10.49 -26.81
N PRO A 362 11.31 -9.62 -27.79
CA PRO A 362 11.67 -10.08 -29.13
C PRO A 362 13.06 -10.73 -29.13
N GLU A 363 13.14 -11.94 -29.69
CA GLU A 363 14.39 -12.66 -29.95
C GLU A 363 15.29 -11.84 -30.88
N VAL A 364 16.50 -11.53 -30.41
CA VAL A 364 17.62 -11.12 -31.28
C VAL A 364 18.35 -12.36 -31.73
N ASP A 365 18.17 -12.68 -33.00
CA ASP A 365 18.78 -13.80 -33.71
C ASP A 365 20.31 -13.57 -33.84
N ALA A 366 21.11 -14.43 -33.19
CA ALA A 366 22.56 -14.42 -33.29
C ALA A 366 23.02 -15.72 -33.97
N THR A 367 23.25 -15.64 -35.29
CA THR A 367 23.86 -16.73 -36.05
C THR A 367 25.39 -16.74 -35.87
N PRO A 368 26.06 -17.90 -35.73
CA PRO A 368 27.50 -17.95 -35.48
C PRO A 368 28.29 -17.98 -36.78
N GLY A 369 29.28 -17.08 -36.89
CA GLY A 369 30.29 -17.10 -37.95
C GLY A 369 31.67 -17.24 -37.33
N ALA A 370 32.20 -18.46 -37.31
CA ALA A 370 33.62 -18.71 -37.11
C ALA A 370 34.36 -18.33 -38.39
N ASP A 371 35.41 -17.51 -38.30
CA ASP A 371 36.57 -17.75 -39.13
C ASP A 371 37.88 -17.28 -38.50
N THR A 372 38.84 -18.19 -38.55
CA THR A 372 40.23 -18.08 -38.13
C THR A 372 41.05 -17.34 -39.18
N THR A 373 41.95 -16.41 -38.81
CA THR A 373 43.42 -16.49 -39.06
C THR A 373 44.17 -15.18 -38.79
N THR A 374 45.27 -15.29 -38.00
CA THR A 374 46.60 -14.64 -38.09
C THR A 374 46.74 -13.25 -38.76
N LYS A 375 47.49 -12.26 -38.24
CA LYS A 375 48.97 -12.22 -38.09
C LYS A 375 49.42 -10.78 -37.73
N GLY A 376 50.40 -10.63 -36.82
CA GLY A 376 51.43 -9.57 -36.76
C GLY A 376 50.97 -8.14 -36.40
N GLY A 377 51.68 -7.34 -35.60
CA GLY A 377 52.99 -7.45 -35.00
C GLY A 377 53.42 -6.08 -34.48
N ARG A 378 54.34 -6.11 -33.50
CA ARG A 378 54.99 -5.04 -32.73
C ARG A 378 54.22 -4.49 -31.55
#